data_AF-A0A846ZE73-F1
#
_entry.id   AF-A0A846ZE73-F1
#
_cell.length_a   1.000
_cell.length_b   1.000
_cell.length_c   1.000
_cell.angle_alpha   90.00
_cell.angle_beta   90.00
_cell.angle_gamma   90.00
#
_symmetry.space_group_name_H-M   'P 1'
#
loop_
_entity.id
_entity.type
_entity.pdbx_description
1 polymer ?
#
loop_
_entity_poly.entity_id
_entity_poly.type
_entity_poly.pdbx_seq_one_letter_code
_entity_poly.pdbx_strand_id
1 'polypeptide(L)'
;APPPGGAPGAAPPARVLSRYETAAPGNAIDRDCGYSAPLPGRPGRSLWLFCDSVWKGARPGLWLGATAATGPAVPGRVPAALTELPTPSGTAPQPARGPDRGAARPPQGLLGTPPGLVLPGGRPCHVPGTAYSASWVSGAARPPGTGALLITYTDVCVTAAAISTQGFGLIEYRPGRGALTGRATPFTAPGGLPFQQNLGSPVFARGHLYLFAAGCDAHGFGACDGGRVTLARVRADPAAWRDPAAYEYRTATGWAPDASAAASVVPGAAPYAVHVADFTRLGRGLVMIEQRGLDGRYRLWRAPAPEGPWRPAGGGTVGCTGGTGLDQCRALIGHPELSTRDALLLSYYDPGDDHVRVRAVPW
;
A
#
# COMPACT_ATOMS: atom_id res chain seq x y z
N ALA A 1 39.40 3.00 -16.58
CA ALA A 1 38.62 3.42 -15.39
C ALA A 1 37.15 3.10 -15.65
N PRO A 2 36.40 2.48 -14.72
CA PRO A 2 34.96 2.36 -14.89
C PRO A 2 34.34 3.77 -14.88
N PRO A 3 33.24 4.01 -15.61
CA PRO A 3 32.63 5.33 -15.71
C PRO A 3 32.14 5.80 -14.33
N PRO A 4 32.12 7.12 -14.05
CA PRO A 4 31.58 7.64 -12.80
C PRO A 4 30.13 7.19 -12.67
N GLY A 5 29.87 6.36 -11.66
CA GLY A 5 28.59 5.69 -11.48
C GLY A 5 27.44 6.68 -11.37
N GLY A 6 26.48 6.59 -12.29
CA GLY A 6 25.23 7.33 -12.21
C GLY A 6 24.52 7.07 -10.88
N ALA A 7 23.79 8.08 -10.39
CA ALA A 7 23.01 7.96 -9.17
C ALA A 7 22.10 6.71 -9.23
N PRO A 8 22.00 5.91 -8.15
CA PRO A 8 21.21 4.68 -8.17
C PRO A 8 19.72 5.00 -8.44
N GLY A 9 19.16 4.32 -9.45
CA GLY A 9 17.78 4.48 -9.90
C GLY A 9 17.64 5.19 -11.26
N ALA A 10 16.43 5.19 -11.81
CA ALA A 10 16.10 5.82 -13.08
C ALA A 10 15.46 7.21 -12.87
N ALA A 11 15.55 8.08 -13.87
CA ALA A 11 14.73 9.30 -13.90
C ALA A 11 13.26 8.93 -14.17
N PRO A 12 12.28 9.52 -13.46
CA PRO A 12 10.88 9.32 -13.76
C PRO A 12 10.48 9.98 -15.10
N PRO A 13 9.49 9.43 -15.84
CA PRO A 13 8.72 8.23 -15.52
C PRO A 13 9.52 6.94 -15.78
N ALA A 14 9.47 5.98 -14.85
CA ALA A 14 10.17 4.70 -14.98
C ALA A 14 9.45 3.55 -14.26
N ARG A 15 9.82 2.31 -14.60
CA ARG A 15 9.38 1.11 -13.89
C ARG A 15 10.12 0.93 -12.57
N VAL A 16 9.44 0.37 -11.57
CA VAL A 16 10.04 -0.06 -10.30
C VAL A 16 10.65 -1.46 -10.43
N LEU A 17 11.90 -1.54 -10.87
CA LEU A 17 12.49 -2.84 -11.25
C LEU A 17 13.15 -3.58 -10.10
N SER A 18 13.05 -4.90 -10.14
CA SER A 18 13.80 -5.84 -9.31
C SER A 18 15.12 -6.27 -9.94
N ARG A 19 16.07 -6.68 -9.10
CA ARG A 19 17.28 -7.40 -9.53
C ARG A 19 16.94 -8.71 -10.23
N TYR A 20 15.78 -9.31 -9.95
CA TYR A 20 15.31 -10.50 -10.66
C TYR A 20 15.10 -10.23 -12.15
N GLU A 21 14.40 -9.14 -12.47
CA GLU A 21 14.00 -8.78 -13.84
C GLU A 21 15.20 -8.37 -14.69
N THR A 22 16.22 -7.78 -14.07
CA THR A 22 17.44 -7.34 -14.75
C THR A 22 18.51 -8.42 -14.88
N ALA A 23 18.34 -9.59 -14.25
CA ALA A 23 19.39 -10.61 -14.21
C ALA A 23 19.42 -11.57 -15.39
N ALA A 24 18.29 -11.75 -16.09
CA ALA A 24 18.23 -12.60 -17.26
C ALA A 24 17.11 -12.14 -18.21
N PRO A 25 17.33 -12.21 -19.54
CA PRO A 25 16.25 -12.02 -20.51
C PRO A 25 15.06 -12.95 -20.22
N GLY A 26 13.84 -12.42 -20.32
CA GLY A 26 12.61 -13.17 -20.07
C GLY A 26 12.16 -13.21 -18.60
N ASN A 27 12.98 -12.74 -17.66
CA ASN A 27 12.50 -12.46 -16.30
C ASN A 27 11.64 -11.19 -16.31
N ALA A 28 10.44 -11.29 -15.76
CA ALA A 28 9.52 -10.18 -15.60
C ALA A 28 8.69 -10.38 -14.33
N ILE A 29 8.28 -9.30 -13.68
CA ILE A 29 7.35 -9.35 -12.56
C ILE A 29 6.19 -8.41 -12.84
N ASP A 30 4.98 -8.94 -12.75
CA ASP A 30 3.73 -8.20 -12.69
C ASP A 30 3.31 -8.09 -11.22
N ARG A 31 3.00 -6.87 -10.78
CA ARG A 31 2.74 -6.52 -9.38
C ARG A 31 1.63 -5.50 -9.28
N ASP A 32 0.67 -5.76 -8.40
CA ASP A 32 -0.28 -4.74 -7.95
C ASP A 32 0.26 -3.97 -6.73
N CYS A 33 -0.40 -2.86 -6.37
CA CYS A 33 0.00 -1.94 -5.31
C CYS A 33 1.35 -1.27 -5.60
N GLY A 34 2.25 -1.21 -4.61
CA GLY A 34 3.51 -0.47 -4.69
C GLY A 34 3.72 0.49 -3.53
N TYR A 35 3.27 0.16 -2.31
CA TYR A 35 3.53 1.01 -1.15
C TYR A 35 5.02 1.00 -0.82
N SER A 36 5.53 2.13 -0.31
CA SER A 36 6.89 2.20 0.21
C SER A 36 6.97 2.89 1.55
N ALA A 37 7.97 2.52 2.33
CA ALA A 37 8.30 3.19 3.58
C ALA A 37 9.82 3.16 3.83
N PRO A 38 10.41 4.23 4.40
CA PRO A 38 11.81 4.23 4.81
C PRO A 38 12.12 3.08 5.78
N LEU A 39 13.21 2.36 5.54
CA LEU A 39 13.63 1.27 6.43
C LEU A 39 14.25 1.81 7.73
N PRO A 40 13.69 1.49 8.91
CA PRO A 40 14.29 1.82 10.18
C PRO A 40 15.73 1.28 10.29
N GLY A 41 16.65 2.13 10.74
CA GLY A 41 18.07 1.78 10.90
C GLY A 41 18.86 1.65 9.60
N ARG A 42 18.27 1.96 8.42
CA ARG A 42 18.95 1.91 7.12
C ARG A 42 18.64 3.18 6.31
N PRO A 43 19.28 4.33 6.62
CA PRO A 43 19.09 5.57 5.88
C PRO A 43 19.28 5.39 4.36
N GLY A 44 18.47 6.06 3.56
CA GLY A 44 18.53 5.97 2.10
C GLY A 44 18.07 4.63 1.52
N ARG A 45 17.34 3.80 2.29
CA ARG A 45 16.67 2.60 1.78
C ARG A 45 15.19 2.59 2.13
N SER A 46 14.39 2.01 1.24
CA SER A 46 12.96 1.75 1.46
C SER A 46 12.64 0.27 1.43
N LEU A 47 11.61 -0.09 2.18
CA LEU A 47 10.80 -1.28 1.98
C LEU A 47 9.78 -0.94 0.91
N TRP A 48 9.63 -1.82 -0.06
CA TRP A 48 8.55 -1.81 -1.06
C TRP A 48 7.64 -3.00 -0.81
N LEU A 49 6.34 -2.74 -0.86
CA LEU A 49 5.28 -3.68 -0.57
C LEU A 49 4.33 -3.74 -1.76
N PHE A 50 4.21 -4.93 -2.31
CA PHE A 50 3.38 -5.23 -3.46
C PHE A 50 2.28 -6.17 -3.03
N CYS A 51 1.12 -6.07 -3.68
CA CYS A 51 0.02 -7.00 -3.48
C CYS A 51 0.26 -8.21 -4.40
N ASP A 52 -0.78 -8.71 -5.07
CA ASP A 52 -0.67 -9.89 -5.91
C ASP A 52 0.49 -9.73 -6.90
N SER A 53 1.28 -10.78 -7.03
CA SER A 53 2.50 -10.76 -7.81
C SER A 53 2.60 -12.01 -8.67
N VAL A 54 2.78 -11.82 -9.97
CA VAL A 54 3.07 -12.87 -10.95
C VAL A 54 4.48 -12.66 -11.47
N TRP A 55 5.26 -13.71 -11.68
CA TRP A 55 6.57 -13.57 -12.29
C TRP A 55 6.87 -14.66 -13.32
N LYS A 56 7.58 -14.26 -14.37
CA LYS A 56 8.08 -15.09 -15.47
C LYS A 56 9.58 -15.29 -15.35
N GLY A 57 10.13 -16.29 -16.04
CA GLY A 57 11.55 -16.62 -16.05
C GLY A 57 11.78 -18.12 -15.92
N ALA A 58 12.99 -18.52 -15.50
CA ALA A 58 13.34 -19.94 -15.33
C ALA A 58 12.51 -20.67 -14.26
N ARG A 59 11.93 -19.92 -13.31
CA ARG A 59 11.04 -20.44 -12.27
C ARG A 59 9.82 -19.51 -12.13
N PRO A 60 8.83 -19.66 -13.01
CA PRO A 60 7.64 -18.82 -12.96
C PRO A 60 6.85 -19.11 -11.68
N GLY A 61 6.05 -18.14 -11.24
CA GLY A 61 5.23 -18.30 -10.05
C GLY A 61 4.22 -17.18 -9.87
N LEU A 62 3.36 -17.39 -8.90
CA LEU A 62 2.27 -16.51 -8.52
C LEU A 62 2.21 -16.48 -6.99
N TRP A 63 1.93 -15.30 -6.44
CA TRP A 63 1.60 -15.13 -5.04
C TRP A 63 0.35 -14.26 -4.90
N LEU A 64 -0.71 -14.84 -4.33
CA LEU A 64 -1.98 -14.17 -4.03
C LEU A 64 -1.93 -13.67 -2.57
N GLY A 65 -1.62 -12.40 -2.39
CA GLY A 65 -1.26 -11.80 -1.10
C GLY A 65 -0.23 -10.69 -1.27
N ALA A 66 0.72 -10.57 -0.35
CA ALA A 66 1.75 -9.54 -0.44
C ALA A 66 3.14 -10.13 -0.73
N THR A 67 3.91 -9.49 -1.60
CA THR A 67 5.37 -9.68 -1.72
C THR A 67 6.11 -8.40 -1.31
N ALA A 68 7.41 -8.50 -1.06
CA ALA A 68 8.18 -7.34 -0.63
C ALA A 68 9.61 -7.36 -1.13
N ALA A 69 10.15 -6.15 -1.34
CA ALA A 69 11.52 -5.95 -1.75
C ALA A 69 12.12 -4.74 -1.04
N THR A 70 13.44 -4.61 -1.06
CA THR A 70 14.12 -3.43 -0.51
C THR A 70 15.12 -2.87 -1.50
N GLY A 71 15.33 -1.57 -1.48
CA GLY A 71 16.33 -0.96 -2.35
C GLY A 71 16.66 0.48 -1.95
N PRO A 72 17.53 1.14 -2.73
CA PRO A 72 17.85 2.54 -2.55
C PRO A 72 16.60 3.42 -2.60
N ALA A 73 16.57 4.42 -1.74
CA ALA A 73 15.57 5.49 -1.71
C ALA A 73 16.30 6.81 -1.95
N VAL A 74 16.31 7.24 -3.21
CA VAL A 74 16.98 8.48 -3.63
C VAL A 74 15.90 9.46 -4.08
N PRO A 75 15.81 10.66 -3.47
CA PRO A 75 14.85 11.66 -3.90
C PRO A 75 14.97 11.96 -5.40
N GLY A 76 13.82 11.99 -6.08
CA GLY A 76 13.71 12.23 -7.52
C GLY A 76 14.05 11.02 -8.41
N ARG A 77 14.32 9.84 -7.84
CA ARG A 77 14.69 8.64 -8.62
C ARG A 77 13.77 7.47 -8.35
N VAL A 78 13.52 6.69 -9.39
CA VAL A 78 12.76 5.43 -9.34
C VAL A 78 13.72 4.27 -9.10
N PRO A 79 13.49 3.37 -8.14
CA PRO A 79 14.35 2.21 -7.95
C PRO A 79 14.37 1.31 -9.18
N ALA A 80 15.57 0.94 -9.63
CA ALA A 80 15.79 0.11 -10.83
C ALA A 80 16.39 -1.27 -10.52
N ALA A 81 16.60 -1.60 -9.23
CA ALA A 81 17.26 -2.82 -8.80
C ALA A 81 16.89 -3.18 -7.35
N LEU A 82 15.59 -3.31 -7.07
CA LEU A 82 15.10 -3.79 -5.79
C LEU A 82 15.58 -5.22 -5.51
N THR A 83 15.81 -5.53 -4.24
CA THR A 83 16.22 -6.85 -3.77
C THR A 83 15.04 -7.51 -3.07
N GLU A 84 14.54 -8.59 -3.64
CA GLU A 84 13.41 -9.36 -3.12
C GLU A 84 13.69 -9.87 -1.70
N LEU A 85 12.72 -9.71 -0.81
CA LEU A 85 12.80 -10.25 0.54
C LEU A 85 12.41 -11.73 0.54
N PRO A 86 13.07 -12.58 1.36
CA PRO A 86 12.62 -13.95 1.55
C PRO A 86 11.31 -13.99 2.32
N THR A 87 10.59 -15.11 2.21
CA THR A 87 9.45 -15.38 3.09
C THR A 87 9.92 -15.37 4.55
N PRO A 88 9.29 -14.57 5.43
CA PRO A 88 9.66 -14.52 6.84
C PRO A 88 9.49 -15.89 7.51
N SER A 89 10.51 -16.39 8.19
CA SER A 89 10.40 -17.62 8.99
C SER A 89 9.66 -17.33 10.30
N GLY A 90 8.53 -18.00 10.53
CA GLY A 90 7.63 -17.72 11.66
C GLY A 90 8.21 -17.96 13.06
N THR A 91 9.33 -18.68 13.22
CA THR A 91 9.79 -19.13 14.55
C THR A 91 11.29 -19.27 14.74
N ALA A 92 12.12 -19.15 13.68
CA ALA A 92 13.57 -19.21 13.81
C ALA A 92 14.19 -17.87 13.39
N PRO A 93 15.18 -17.34 14.13
CA PRO A 93 16.10 -16.36 13.58
C PRO A 93 16.75 -17.01 12.36
N GLN A 94 16.39 -16.56 11.15
CA GLN A 94 17.29 -16.82 10.04
C GLN A 94 18.63 -16.20 10.43
N PRO A 95 19.77 -16.90 10.28
CA PRO A 95 21.06 -16.24 10.40
C PRO A 95 20.97 -15.02 9.51
N ALA A 96 21.40 -13.86 10.03
CA ALA A 96 21.38 -12.59 9.32
C ALA A 96 22.21 -12.73 8.03
N ARG A 97 21.61 -13.32 6.99
CA ARG A 97 22.08 -13.19 5.63
C ARG A 97 21.77 -11.74 5.35
N GLY A 98 22.79 -10.90 5.49
CA GLY A 98 22.65 -9.47 5.25
C GLY A 98 21.90 -9.25 3.93
N PRO A 99 21.15 -8.14 3.80
CA PRO A 99 20.37 -7.83 2.59
C PRO A 99 21.23 -7.59 1.33
N ASP A 100 22.49 -8.03 1.35
CA ASP A 100 23.54 -7.80 0.37
C ASP A 100 24.01 -9.10 -0.31
N ARG A 101 23.43 -10.27 -0.04
CA ARG A 101 23.52 -11.36 -1.03
C ARG A 101 22.52 -11.07 -2.15
N GLY A 102 22.93 -10.16 -3.04
CA GLY A 102 22.26 -9.69 -4.25
C GLY A 102 22.02 -10.76 -5.30
N ALA A 103 21.50 -11.91 -4.89
CA ALA A 103 21.02 -12.92 -5.81
C ALA A 103 19.71 -12.44 -6.42
N ALA A 104 19.65 -12.50 -7.74
CA ALA A 104 18.45 -12.30 -8.54
C ALA A 104 17.45 -13.44 -8.32
N ARG A 105 16.81 -13.43 -7.15
CA ARG A 105 15.80 -14.40 -6.77
C ARG A 105 14.43 -13.90 -7.20
N PRO A 106 13.52 -14.79 -7.63
CA PRO A 106 12.14 -14.40 -7.86
C PRO A 106 11.50 -13.86 -6.57
N PRO A 107 10.40 -13.10 -6.70
CA PRO A 107 9.58 -12.71 -5.56
C PRO A 107 9.24 -13.88 -4.65
N GLN A 108 9.09 -13.58 -3.36
CA GLN A 108 8.63 -14.53 -2.34
C GLN A 108 7.52 -13.90 -1.51
N GLY A 109 6.64 -14.74 -0.99
CA GLY A 109 5.51 -14.30 -0.19
C GLY A 109 5.92 -13.65 1.12
N LEU A 110 5.46 -12.42 1.36
CA LEU A 110 5.53 -11.73 2.65
C LEU A 110 4.30 -12.07 3.51
N LEU A 111 3.10 -11.83 2.97
CA LEU A 111 1.81 -12.18 3.61
C LEU A 111 1.12 -13.25 2.77
N GLY A 112 0.83 -14.39 3.38
CA GLY A 112 0.11 -15.49 2.72
C GLY A 112 -1.39 -15.32 2.72
N THR A 113 -2.04 -16.20 1.95
CA THR A 113 -3.50 -16.31 1.84
C THR A 113 -4.16 -16.42 3.23
N PRO A 114 -5.09 -15.51 3.58
CA PRO A 114 -5.78 -15.58 4.85
C PRO A 114 -6.74 -16.78 4.86
N PRO A 115 -6.80 -17.55 5.96
CA PRO A 115 -7.78 -18.62 6.10
C PRO A 115 -9.18 -18.06 6.35
N GLY A 116 -10.22 -18.83 6.02
CA GLY A 116 -11.58 -18.59 6.52
C GLY A 116 -12.38 -17.50 5.80
N LEU A 117 -11.88 -16.91 4.71
CA LEU A 117 -12.69 -16.04 3.88
C LEU A 117 -13.72 -16.83 3.07
N VAL A 118 -14.87 -16.23 2.80
CA VAL A 118 -16.02 -16.91 2.18
C VAL A 118 -16.61 -16.15 0.99
N LEU A 119 -17.21 -16.87 0.07
CA LEU A 119 -18.07 -16.33 -0.98
C LEU A 119 -19.46 -15.97 -0.41
N PRO A 120 -20.26 -15.18 -1.14
CA PRO A 120 -21.70 -15.09 -0.89
C PRO A 120 -22.32 -16.50 -0.78
N GLY A 121 -23.06 -16.75 0.31
CA GLY A 121 -23.60 -18.08 0.63
C GLY A 121 -22.67 -18.97 1.48
N GLY A 122 -21.52 -18.48 1.93
CA GLY A 122 -20.71 -19.11 2.98
C GLY A 122 -19.69 -20.16 2.52
N ARG A 123 -19.58 -20.42 1.21
CA ARG A 123 -18.56 -21.34 0.66
C ARG A 123 -17.15 -20.74 0.84
N PRO A 124 -16.10 -21.56 1.02
CA PRO A 124 -14.73 -21.04 1.09
C PRO A 124 -14.34 -20.22 -0.14
N CYS A 125 -13.66 -19.10 0.07
CA CYS A 125 -13.13 -18.24 -0.99
C CYS A 125 -11.81 -18.78 -1.56
N HIS A 126 -11.87 -19.99 -2.09
CA HIS A 126 -10.76 -20.67 -2.73
C HIS A 126 -11.32 -21.65 -3.77
N VAL A 127 -11.79 -21.08 -4.88
CA VAL A 127 -12.37 -21.81 -6.00
C VAL A 127 -11.47 -21.59 -7.22
N PRO A 128 -10.67 -22.58 -7.63
CA PRO A 128 -9.74 -22.44 -8.75
C PRO A 128 -10.41 -21.83 -9.99
N GLY A 129 -9.76 -20.82 -10.58
CA GLY A 129 -10.26 -20.10 -11.76
C GLY A 129 -11.45 -19.15 -11.53
N THR A 130 -12.04 -19.14 -10.33
CA THR A 130 -13.28 -18.39 -10.05
C THR A 130 -13.13 -17.41 -8.91
N ALA A 131 -12.48 -17.81 -7.81
CA ALA A 131 -12.34 -17.00 -6.62
C ALA A 131 -11.09 -17.35 -5.82
N TYR A 132 -10.48 -16.35 -5.21
CA TYR A 132 -9.32 -16.53 -4.33
C TYR A 132 -9.33 -15.56 -3.16
N SER A 133 -8.63 -15.95 -2.10
CA SER A 133 -8.38 -15.12 -0.93
C SER A 133 -7.00 -14.49 -1.02
N ALA A 134 -6.85 -13.26 -0.57
CA ALA A 134 -5.56 -12.58 -0.50
C ALA A 134 -5.50 -11.63 0.71
N SER A 135 -4.30 -11.42 1.24
CA SER A 135 -4.01 -10.32 2.18
C SER A 135 -3.29 -9.22 1.41
N TRP A 136 -3.98 -8.15 1.06
CA TRP A 136 -3.44 -7.02 0.31
C TRP A 136 -2.99 -5.91 1.25
N VAL A 137 -1.81 -5.35 1.00
CA VAL A 137 -1.28 -4.25 1.81
C VAL A 137 -2.12 -3.00 1.60
N SER A 138 -2.43 -2.29 2.68
CA SER A 138 -3.16 -1.01 2.65
C SER A 138 -2.31 0.18 3.13
N GLY A 139 -1.05 -0.08 3.51
CA GLY A 139 -0.06 0.94 3.83
C GLY A 139 1.02 0.47 4.79
N ALA A 140 2.00 1.34 5.05
CA ALA A 140 3.04 1.10 6.04
C ALA A 140 3.53 2.41 6.68
N ALA A 141 3.78 2.38 7.98
CA ALA A 141 4.37 3.50 8.70
C ALA A 141 5.24 3.04 9.85
N ARG A 142 6.12 3.91 10.33
CA ARG A 142 6.99 3.61 11.47
C ARG A 142 6.30 4.02 12.77
N PRO A 143 6.02 3.09 13.71
CA PRO A 143 5.60 3.46 15.05
C PRO A 143 6.69 4.29 15.75
N PRO A 144 6.32 5.40 16.43
CA PRO A 144 7.28 6.28 17.11
C PRO A 144 8.19 5.51 18.08
N GLY A 145 9.48 5.84 18.09
CA GLY A 145 10.45 5.23 19.02
C GLY A 145 10.84 3.77 18.71
N THR A 146 10.29 3.14 17.66
CA THR A 146 10.56 1.73 17.34
C THR A 146 11.55 1.55 16.19
N GLY A 147 12.17 0.36 16.12
CA GLY A 147 12.96 -0.11 14.97
C GLY A 147 12.15 -0.97 13.97
N ALA A 148 10.82 -0.88 14.02
CA ALA A 148 9.91 -1.68 13.18
C ALA A 148 9.11 -0.80 12.23
N LEU A 149 8.49 -1.44 11.23
CA LEU A 149 7.42 -0.85 10.41
C LEU A 149 6.12 -1.56 10.76
N LEU A 150 5.06 -0.81 11.00
CA LEU A 150 3.70 -1.34 11.05
C LEU A 150 3.16 -1.36 9.63
N ILE A 151 2.82 -2.56 9.16
CA ILE A 151 2.19 -2.80 7.87
C ILE A 151 0.70 -3.05 8.15
N THR A 152 -0.16 -2.32 7.46
CA THR A 152 -1.61 -2.57 7.46
C THR A 152 -1.99 -3.35 6.22
N TYR A 153 -2.99 -4.21 6.33
CA TYR A 153 -3.49 -5.02 5.23
C TYR A 153 -4.99 -5.25 5.35
N THR A 154 -5.62 -5.57 4.22
CA THR A 154 -7.00 -6.04 4.15
C THR A 154 -7.01 -7.49 3.67
N ASP A 155 -7.86 -8.30 4.28
CA ASP A 155 -8.14 -9.66 3.83
C ASP A 155 -9.32 -9.60 2.87
N VAL A 156 -9.10 -9.99 1.63
CA VAL A 156 -10.07 -9.86 0.53
C VAL A 156 -10.41 -11.21 -0.07
N CYS A 157 -11.70 -11.40 -0.35
CA CYS A 157 -12.19 -12.44 -1.23
C CYS A 157 -12.45 -11.84 -2.61
N VAL A 158 -11.69 -12.29 -3.61
CA VAL A 158 -11.77 -11.80 -4.99
C VAL A 158 -12.51 -12.80 -5.84
N THR A 159 -13.41 -12.29 -6.68
CA THR A 159 -14.12 -13.02 -7.73
C THR A 159 -14.03 -12.24 -9.04
N ALA A 160 -14.43 -12.84 -10.15
CA ALA A 160 -14.50 -12.13 -11.44
C ALA A 160 -15.42 -10.89 -11.42
N ALA A 161 -16.43 -10.86 -10.54
CA ALA A 161 -17.44 -9.80 -10.51
C ALA A 161 -17.22 -8.77 -9.39
N ALA A 162 -16.50 -9.12 -8.33
CA ALA A 162 -16.41 -8.30 -7.13
C ALA A 162 -15.19 -8.63 -6.26
N ILE A 163 -14.76 -7.63 -5.50
CA ILE A 163 -13.79 -7.75 -4.39
C ILE A 163 -14.56 -7.49 -3.09
N SER A 164 -14.60 -8.47 -2.19
CA SER A 164 -15.20 -8.35 -0.86
C SER A 164 -14.08 -8.26 0.18
N THR A 165 -13.94 -7.11 0.83
CA THR A 165 -13.02 -6.96 1.97
C THR A 165 -13.68 -7.55 3.20
N GLN A 166 -13.11 -8.62 3.77
CA GLN A 166 -13.69 -9.38 4.89
C GLN A 166 -12.87 -9.28 6.16
N GLY A 167 -11.68 -8.67 6.10
CA GLY A 167 -10.87 -8.42 7.28
C GLY A 167 -9.96 -7.22 7.12
N PHE A 168 -9.59 -6.63 8.25
CA PHE A 168 -8.53 -5.63 8.34
C PHE A 168 -7.55 -6.08 9.41
N GLY A 169 -6.26 -6.00 9.08
CA GLY A 169 -5.20 -6.45 9.96
C GLY A 169 -3.96 -5.58 9.93
N LEU A 170 -3.12 -5.79 10.94
CA LEU A 170 -1.85 -5.12 11.10
C LEU A 170 -0.76 -6.12 11.52
N ILE A 171 0.46 -5.85 11.12
CA ILE A 171 1.62 -6.67 11.45
C ILE A 171 2.89 -5.83 11.52
N GLU A 172 3.79 -6.16 12.44
CA GLU A 172 5.08 -5.46 12.55
C GLU A 172 6.15 -6.18 11.72
N TYR A 173 6.81 -5.47 10.83
CA TYR A 173 8.03 -5.91 10.17
C TYR A 173 9.27 -5.38 10.89
N ARG A 174 10.20 -6.27 11.24
CA ARG A 174 11.49 -5.95 11.87
C ARG A 174 12.65 -6.16 10.89
N PRO A 175 13.14 -5.10 10.21
CA PRO A 175 14.17 -5.22 9.17
C PRO A 175 15.47 -5.88 9.63
N GLY A 176 15.88 -5.65 10.88
CA GLY A 176 17.12 -6.24 11.42
C GLY A 176 17.09 -7.77 11.50
N ARG A 177 15.89 -8.36 11.62
CA ARG A 177 15.69 -9.82 11.69
C ARG A 177 15.05 -10.40 10.43
N GLY A 178 14.58 -9.55 9.50
CA GLY A 178 13.77 -9.98 8.36
C GLY A 178 12.49 -10.70 8.79
N ALA A 179 11.90 -10.32 9.93
CA ALA A 179 10.82 -11.06 10.57
C ALA A 179 9.53 -10.25 10.66
N LEU A 180 8.40 -10.94 10.54
CA LEU A 180 7.08 -10.41 10.85
C LEU A 180 6.66 -10.85 12.26
N THR A 181 6.08 -9.95 13.03
CA THR A 181 5.69 -10.21 14.42
C THR A 181 4.38 -9.52 14.76
N GLY A 182 3.67 -10.05 15.75
CA GLY A 182 2.54 -9.33 16.36
C GLY A 182 1.36 -9.11 15.43
N ARG A 183 1.14 -10.04 14.48
CA ARG A 183 -0.01 -10.04 13.57
C ARG A 183 -1.31 -10.03 14.38
N ALA A 184 -2.24 -9.16 13.98
CA ALA A 184 -3.61 -9.15 14.49
C ALA A 184 -4.57 -8.75 13.37
N THR A 185 -5.80 -9.25 13.44
CA THR A 185 -6.89 -8.91 12.53
C THR A 185 -8.07 -8.41 13.39
N PRO A 186 -8.05 -7.14 13.85
CA PRO A 186 -9.06 -6.63 14.78
C PRO A 186 -10.48 -6.67 14.19
N PHE A 187 -10.64 -6.51 12.88
CA PHE A 187 -11.97 -6.56 12.25
C PHE A 187 -12.06 -7.72 11.28
N THR A 188 -13.12 -8.51 11.40
CA THR A 188 -13.48 -9.59 10.48
C THR A 188 -14.99 -9.63 10.28
N ALA A 189 -15.44 -9.76 9.03
CA ALA A 189 -16.85 -9.95 8.68
C ALA A 189 -16.95 -10.81 7.42
N PRO A 190 -17.46 -12.06 7.50
CA PRO A 190 -17.60 -12.95 6.34
C PRO A 190 -18.46 -12.38 5.20
N GLY A 191 -19.44 -11.53 5.53
CA GLY A 191 -20.29 -10.82 4.55
C GLY A 191 -19.65 -9.58 3.93
N GLY A 192 -18.44 -9.24 4.34
CA GLY A 192 -17.77 -7.97 4.01
C GLY A 192 -17.79 -6.99 5.18
N LEU A 193 -16.68 -6.31 5.39
CA LEU A 193 -16.56 -5.22 6.35
C LEU A 193 -17.35 -4.00 5.86
N PRO A 194 -17.94 -3.21 6.79
CA PRO A 194 -18.40 -1.87 6.45
C PRO A 194 -17.20 -1.05 5.95
N PHE A 195 -17.41 -0.18 4.96
CA PHE A 195 -16.29 0.51 4.29
C PHE A 195 -15.43 1.32 5.26
N GLN A 196 -15.99 1.81 6.36
CA GLN A 196 -15.28 2.54 7.42
C GLN A 196 -14.20 1.70 8.11
N GLN A 197 -14.27 0.37 8.01
CA GLN A 197 -13.28 -0.58 8.52
C GLN A 197 -12.33 -1.11 7.44
N ASN A 198 -12.49 -0.69 6.19
CA ASN A 198 -11.52 -0.94 5.12
C ASN A 198 -10.35 0.04 5.26
N LEU A 199 -9.60 -0.12 6.34
CA LEU A 199 -8.62 0.83 6.84
C LEU A 199 -7.26 0.68 6.13
N GLY A 200 -6.58 1.80 5.93
CA GLY A 200 -5.24 1.87 5.36
C GLY A 200 -4.55 3.20 5.65
N SER A 201 -3.43 3.44 4.95
CA SER A 201 -2.64 4.67 5.08
C SER A 201 -2.32 5.04 6.54
N PRO A 202 -1.58 4.18 7.27
CA PRO A 202 -1.30 4.42 8.68
C PRO A 202 -0.48 5.70 8.89
N VAL A 203 -0.95 6.59 9.77
CA VAL A 203 -0.25 7.82 10.16
C VAL A 203 -0.15 7.90 11.67
N PHE A 204 1.07 8.02 12.20
CA PHE A 204 1.27 8.24 13.63
C PHE A 204 1.35 9.74 13.93
N ALA A 205 0.45 10.22 14.78
CA ALA A 205 0.44 11.62 15.23
C ALA A 205 -0.18 11.72 16.63
N ARG A 206 0.24 12.69 17.44
CA ARG A 206 -0.40 13.03 18.73
C ARG A 206 -0.76 11.83 19.62
N GLY A 207 0.15 10.85 19.72
CA GLY A 207 -0.03 9.65 20.54
C GLY A 207 -1.00 8.60 19.99
N HIS A 208 -1.46 8.72 18.73
CA HIS A 208 -2.40 7.82 18.09
C HIS A 208 -1.85 7.29 16.76
N LEU A 209 -2.33 6.10 16.39
CA LEU A 209 -2.33 5.59 15.03
C LEU A 209 -3.64 6.01 14.38
N TYR A 210 -3.55 6.77 13.29
CA TYR A 210 -4.67 7.16 12.45
C TYR A 210 -4.69 6.29 11.19
N LEU A 211 -5.90 5.91 10.77
CA LEU A 211 -6.14 5.06 9.62
C LEU A 211 -7.29 5.64 8.79
N PHE A 212 -7.11 5.69 7.48
CA PHE A 212 -8.09 6.24 6.56
C PHE A 212 -8.87 5.12 5.89
N ALA A 213 -10.15 5.37 5.64
CA ALA A 213 -11.01 4.55 4.81
C ALA A 213 -11.68 5.44 3.76
N ALA A 214 -12.01 4.85 2.61
CA ALA A 214 -12.69 5.54 1.52
C ALA A 214 -13.87 4.70 1.04
N GLY A 215 -14.98 5.36 0.74
CA GLY A 215 -16.16 4.78 0.14
C GLY A 215 -16.64 5.64 -1.02
N CYS A 216 -17.04 4.98 -2.10
CA CYS A 216 -17.74 5.63 -3.18
C CYS A 216 -19.25 5.47 -2.96
N ASP A 217 -19.97 6.58 -2.90
CA ASP A 217 -21.42 6.59 -2.66
C ASP A 217 -22.20 6.76 -3.98
N ALA A 218 -21.57 7.37 -4.98
CA ALA A 218 -22.13 7.58 -6.31
C ALA A 218 -21.12 7.17 -7.39
N HIS A 219 -21.46 6.11 -8.13
CA HIS A 219 -20.59 5.52 -9.15
C HIS A 219 -20.90 6.09 -10.54
N GLY A 220 -19.85 6.52 -11.23
CA GLY A 220 -19.83 6.71 -12.67
C GLY A 220 -19.17 5.52 -13.36
N PHE A 221 -19.16 5.49 -14.70
CA PHE A 221 -18.51 4.42 -15.45
C PHE A 221 -16.99 4.38 -15.17
N GLY A 222 -16.55 3.43 -14.34
CA GLY A 222 -15.14 3.28 -13.93
C GLY A 222 -14.61 4.39 -13.02
N ALA A 223 -15.48 5.20 -12.41
CA ALA A 223 -15.10 6.36 -11.60
C ALA A 223 -16.01 6.55 -10.39
N CYS A 224 -15.55 7.37 -9.45
CA CYS A 224 -16.36 7.83 -8.34
C CYS A 224 -16.74 9.32 -8.52
N ASP A 225 -18.05 9.58 -8.56
CA ASP A 225 -18.61 10.92 -8.76
C ASP A 225 -18.92 11.62 -7.43
N GLY A 226 -19.18 10.85 -6.38
CA GLY A 226 -19.35 11.32 -5.01
C GLY A 226 -19.01 10.24 -4.00
N GLY A 227 -18.34 10.59 -2.90
CA GLY A 227 -17.99 9.62 -1.88
C GLY A 227 -17.54 10.25 -0.57
N ARG A 228 -16.98 9.41 0.29
CA ARG A 228 -16.56 9.77 1.63
C ARG A 228 -15.17 9.24 1.91
N VAL A 229 -14.35 10.07 2.55
CA VAL A 229 -13.15 9.63 3.25
C VAL A 229 -13.40 9.72 4.75
N THR A 230 -13.30 8.61 5.47
CA THR A 230 -13.48 8.54 6.93
C THR A 230 -12.13 8.27 7.61
N LEU A 231 -12.10 8.50 8.92
CA LEU A 231 -10.90 8.42 9.74
C LEU A 231 -11.19 7.61 11.00
N ALA A 232 -10.40 6.58 11.24
CA ALA A 232 -10.33 5.89 12.51
C ALA A 232 -9.04 6.27 13.24
N ARG A 233 -9.04 6.17 14.56
CA ARG A 233 -7.85 6.25 15.39
C ARG A 233 -7.86 5.20 16.48
N VAL A 234 -6.68 4.87 16.95
CA VAL A 234 -6.43 4.07 18.15
C VAL A 234 -5.17 4.60 18.81
N ARG A 235 -4.98 4.37 20.12
CA ARG A 235 -3.73 4.76 20.78
C ARG A 235 -2.53 4.12 20.06
N ALA A 236 -1.41 4.85 19.98
CA ALA A 236 -0.18 4.38 19.36
C ALA A 236 0.54 3.35 20.27
N ASP A 237 -0.15 2.25 20.57
CA ASP A 237 0.24 1.19 21.47
C ASP A 237 -0.13 -0.18 20.86
N PRO A 238 0.78 -1.18 20.90
CA PRO A 238 0.50 -2.49 20.33
C PRO A 238 -0.65 -3.28 20.94
N ALA A 239 -0.99 -3.08 22.21
CA ALA A 239 -2.18 -3.73 22.77
C ALA A 239 -3.45 -3.05 22.24
N ALA A 240 -3.45 -1.71 22.19
CA ALA A 240 -4.60 -0.93 21.71
C ALA A 240 -4.94 -1.22 20.24
N TRP A 241 -3.99 -1.14 19.29
CA TRP A 241 -4.33 -1.36 17.88
C TRP A 241 -4.68 -2.82 17.52
N ARG A 242 -4.47 -3.76 18.44
CA ARG A 242 -4.89 -5.17 18.29
C ARG A 242 -6.28 -5.42 18.87
N ASP A 243 -6.80 -4.50 19.68
CA ASP A 243 -8.11 -4.59 20.29
C ASP A 243 -9.13 -3.81 19.45
N PRO A 244 -10.13 -4.47 18.82
CA PRO A 244 -11.16 -3.77 18.05
C PRO A 244 -11.97 -2.77 18.87
N ALA A 245 -12.14 -2.99 20.18
CA ALA A 245 -12.91 -2.09 21.04
C ALA A 245 -12.18 -0.77 21.34
N ALA A 246 -10.87 -0.71 21.07
CA ALA A 246 -10.05 0.49 21.28
C ALA A 246 -10.11 1.49 20.12
N TYR A 247 -10.77 1.13 19.02
CA TYR A 247 -10.88 2.00 17.83
C TYR A 247 -12.01 3.00 18.00
N GLU A 248 -11.70 4.26 17.66
CA GLU A 248 -12.68 5.33 17.57
C GLU A 248 -12.71 5.89 16.15
N TYR A 249 -13.89 6.30 15.71
CA TYR A 249 -14.15 6.83 14.38
C TYR A 249 -14.52 8.31 14.48
N ARG A 250 -13.98 9.10 13.56
CA ARG A 250 -14.22 10.54 13.52
C ARG A 250 -15.66 10.82 13.13
N THR A 251 -16.41 11.47 14.01
CA THR A 251 -17.76 11.97 13.72
C THR A 251 -17.72 13.46 13.36
N ALA A 252 -18.88 14.05 13.06
CA ALA A 252 -18.97 15.48 12.79
C ALA A 252 -18.52 16.35 13.98
N THR A 253 -18.71 15.88 15.21
CA THR A 253 -18.48 16.65 16.44
C THR A 253 -17.37 16.09 17.32
N GLY A 254 -16.88 14.87 17.06
CA GLY A 254 -15.95 14.21 17.98
C GLY A 254 -15.46 12.86 17.48
N TRP A 255 -15.33 11.92 18.42
CA TRP A 255 -14.90 10.55 18.19
C TRP A 255 -15.91 9.61 18.85
N ALA A 256 -16.24 8.50 18.20
CA ALA A 256 -17.18 7.52 18.71
C ALA A 256 -16.69 6.09 18.40
N PRO A 257 -17.02 5.09 19.22
CA PRO A 257 -16.62 3.70 18.95
C PRO A 257 -17.39 3.06 17.79
N ASP A 258 -18.54 3.63 17.42
CA ASP A 258 -19.37 3.13 16.33
C ASP A 258 -18.84 3.60 14.96
N ALA A 259 -18.41 2.65 14.13
CA ALA A 259 -17.94 2.89 12.78
C ALA A 259 -19.03 3.49 11.86
N SER A 260 -20.30 3.17 12.11
CA SER A 260 -21.42 3.66 11.28
C SER A 260 -21.65 5.16 11.46
N ALA A 261 -21.26 5.73 12.61
CA ALA A 261 -21.34 7.14 12.93
C ALA A 261 -20.22 8.00 12.29
N ALA A 262 -19.26 7.37 11.58
CA ALA A 262 -18.14 8.08 10.98
C ALA A 262 -18.62 9.08 9.92
N ALA A 263 -18.16 10.33 10.05
CA ALA A 263 -18.39 11.39 9.08
C ALA A 263 -17.19 11.55 8.16
N SER A 264 -17.40 12.13 6.97
CA SER A 264 -16.28 12.39 6.08
C SER A 264 -15.39 13.51 6.61
N VAL A 265 -14.07 13.29 6.56
CA VAL A 265 -13.06 14.30 6.94
C VAL A 265 -12.57 15.13 5.75
N VAL A 266 -12.92 14.75 4.52
CA VAL A 266 -12.54 15.47 3.28
C VAL A 266 -13.80 15.86 2.50
N PRO A 267 -14.41 17.02 2.81
CA PRO A 267 -15.56 17.50 2.06
C PRO A 267 -15.25 17.65 0.57
N GLY A 268 -16.10 17.10 -0.29
CA GLY A 268 -15.97 17.18 -1.75
C GLY A 268 -15.01 16.15 -2.38
N ALA A 269 -14.51 15.19 -1.59
CA ALA A 269 -13.86 14.01 -2.13
C ALA A 269 -14.89 13.08 -2.81
N ALA A 270 -14.45 12.38 -3.85
CA ALA A 270 -15.11 11.27 -4.51
C ALA A 270 -14.06 10.20 -4.83
N PRO A 271 -13.58 9.48 -3.80
CA PRO A 271 -12.49 8.54 -3.95
C PRO A 271 -12.96 7.21 -4.53
N TYR A 272 -12.29 6.73 -5.57
CA TYR A 272 -12.21 5.30 -5.87
C TYR A 272 -11.27 4.60 -4.88
N ALA A 273 -10.15 5.24 -4.56
CA ALA A 273 -9.20 4.82 -3.52
C ALA A 273 -8.47 6.05 -2.95
N VAL A 274 -7.87 5.91 -1.76
CA VAL A 274 -7.02 6.95 -1.17
C VAL A 274 -5.71 6.38 -0.64
N HIS A 275 -4.64 7.16 -0.78
CA HIS A 275 -3.39 6.96 -0.06
C HIS A 275 -3.02 8.24 0.70
N VAL A 276 -2.72 8.12 1.99
CA VAL A 276 -2.30 9.25 2.85
C VAL A 276 -0.91 8.99 3.41
N ALA A 277 -0.02 9.98 3.31
CA ALA A 277 1.31 9.92 3.91
C ALA A 277 1.80 11.28 4.40
N ASP A 278 2.83 11.25 5.26
CA ASP A 278 3.46 12.44 5.83
C ASP A 278 4.62 12.94 4.96
N PHE A 279 4.42 14.11 4.35
CA PHE A 279 5.39 14.84 3.54
C PHE A 279 5.89 16.12 4.25
N THR A 280 5.80 16.19 5.57
CA THR A 280 6.22 17.35 6.38
C THR A 280 7.70 17.70 6.15
N ARG A 281 8.58 16.71 5.95
CA ARG A 281 10.01 16.95 5.62
C ARG A 281 10.22 17.71 4.31
N LEU A 282 9.24 17.68 3.42
CA LEU A 282 9.25 18.41 2.14
C LEU A 282 8.48 19.74 2.22
N GLY A 283 7.98 20.12 3.41
CA GLY A 283 7.15 21.31 3.60
C GLY A 283 5.72 21.17 3.07
N ARG A 284 5.23 19.93 2.92
CA ARG A 284 3.90 19.66 2.33
C ARG A 284 2.84 19.21 3.35
N GLY A 285 3.23 18.92 4.59
CA GLY A 285 2.34 18.40 5.63
C GLY A 285 1.87 16.98 5.30
N LEU A 286 0.65 16.62 5.72
CA LEU A 286 0.01 15.40 5.23
C LEU A 286 -0.50 15.63 3.82
N VAL A 287 -0.27 14.66 2.93
CA VAL A 287 -0.81 14.66 1.58
C VAL A 287 -1.66 13.41 1.40
N MET A 288 -2.86 13.60 0.89
CA MET A 288 -3.73 12.53 0.42
C MET A 288 -3.75 12.54 -1.10
N ILE A 289 -3.48 11.38 -1.69
CA ILE A 289 -3.69 11.08 -3.09
C ILE A 289 -5.06 10.41 -3.19
N GLU A 290 -6.00 11.10 -3.79
CA GLU A 290 -7.34 10.60 -4.10
C GLU A 290 -7.33 10.08 -5.53
N GLN A 291 -7.40 8.77 -5.73
CA GLN A 291 -7.68 8.19 -7.03
C GLN A 291 -9.16 8.36 -7.34
N ARG A 292 -9.50 8.97 -8.47
CA ARG A 292 -10.87 9.34 -8.85
C ARG A 292 -11.57 8.30 -9.72
N GLY A 293 -10.79 7.44 -10.36
CA GLY A 293 -11.28 6.39 -11.23
C GLY A 293 -10.15 5.48 -11.68
N LEU A 294 -10.51 4.51 -12.50
CA LEU A 294 -9.62 3.51 -13.08
C LEU A 294 -8.89 4.00 -14.35
N ASP A 295 -9.13 5.25 -14.75
CA ASP A 295 -8.47 5.93 -15.86
C ASP A 295 -7.19 6.70 -15.44
N GLY A 296 -6.74 6.50 -14.20
CA GLY A 296 -5.54 7.15 -13.67
C GLY A 296 -5.74 8.60 -13.24
N ARG A 297 -6.97 9.13 -13.23
CA ARG A 297 -7.24 10.47 -12.68
C ARG A 297 -7.04 10.49 -11.17
N TYR A 298 -6.42 11.57 -10.69
CA TYR A 298 -6.22 11.81 -9.26
C TYR A 298 -6.39 13.27 -8.86
N ARG A 299 -6.61 13.47 -7.57
CA ARG A 299 -6.58 14.76 -6.90
C ARG A 299 -5.66 14.66 -5.67
N LEU A 300 -5.00 15.76 -5.37
CA LEU A 300 -4.18 15.90 -4.17
C LEU A 300 -4.91 16.76 -3.15
N TRP A 301 -4.84 16.34 -1.89
CA TRP A 301 -5.30 17.12 -0.75
C TRP A 301 -4.19 17.29 0.26
N ARG A 302 -4.20 18.39 1.02
CA ARG A 302 -3.27 18.64 2.11
C ARG A 302 -3.96 18.98 3.40
N ALA A 303 -3.36 18.55 4.51
CA ALA A 303 -3.80 18.91 5.84
C ALA A 303 -2.61 19.04 6.81
N PRO A 304 -2.74 19.86 7.86
CA PRO A 304 -1.76 19.93 8.94
C PRO A 304 -1.88 18.78 9.95
N ALA A 305 -3.00 18.06 9.94
CA ALA A 305 -3.30 16.96 10.85
C ALA A 305 -4.24 15.94 10.19
N PRO A 306 -4.30 14.68 10.66
CA PRO A 306 -5.16 13.65 10.05
C PRO A 306 -6.64 14.06 9.98
N GLU A 307 -7.12 14.78 11.00
CA GLU A 307 -8.50 15.28 11.07
C GLU A 307 -8.81 16.45 10.12
N GLY A 308 -7.80 17.00 9.44
CA GLY A 308 -7.94 18.16 8.58
C GLY A 308 -7.57 19.49 9.27
N PRO A 309 -8.03 20.64 8.73
CA PRO A 309 -8.87 20.75 7.54
C PRO A 309 -8.10 20.30 6.29
N TRP A 310 -8.73 19.45 5.48
CA TRP A 310 -8.19 19.01 4.19
C TRP A 310 -8.53 20.03 3.12
N ARG A 311 -7.53 20.44 2.34
CA ARG A 311 -7.67 21.44 1.27
C ARG A 311 -7.18 20.86 -0.05
N PRO A 312 -7.86 21.12 -1.19
CA PRO A 312 -7.35 20.77 -2.50
C PRO A 312 -5.96 21.37 -2.71
N ALA A 313 -5.05 20.59 -3.27
CA ALA A 313 -3.66 20.99 -3.51
C ALA A 313 -3.25 20.88 -4.98
N GLY A 314 -3.93 20.05 -5.76
CA GLY A 314 -3.62 19.82 -7.16
C GLY A 314 -4.33 18.58 -7.69
N GLY A 315 -3.95 18.13 -8.88
CA GLY A 315 -4.49 16.92 -9.48
C GLY A 315 -3.95 16.71 -10.89
N GLY A 316 -4.34 15.60 -11.49
CA GLY A 316 -3.92 15.26 -12.85
C GLY A 316 -4.35 13.86 -13.23
N THR A 317 -3.70 13.33 -14.27
CA THR A 317 -3.91 11.98 -14.76
C THR A 317 -2.54 11.35 -15.02
N VAL A 318 -2.34 10.12 -14.56
CA VAL A 318 -1.15 9.33 -14.94
C VAL A 318 -1.35 8.72 -16.33
N GLY A 319 -0.25 8.53 -17.08
CA GLY A 319 -0.31 8.10 -18.47
C GLY A 319 -0.29 6.58 -18.62
N CYS A 320 -1.31 5.89 -18.11
CA CYS A 320 -1.47 4.46 -18.32
C CYS A 320 -1.84 4.14 -19.78
N THR A 321 -1.53 2.93 -20.21
CA THR A 321 -1.92 2.39 -21.52
C THR A 321 -2.64 1.06 -21.34
N GLY A 322 -3.53 0.66 -22.25
CA GLY A 322 -4.22 -0.63 -22.17
C GLY A 322 -5.20 -0.79 -20.99
N GLY A 323 -5.52 -2.05 -20.66
CA GLY A 323 -6.38 -2.44 -19.53
C GLY A 323 -7.88 -2.58 -19.85
N THR A 324 -8.58 -3.43 -19.09
CA THR A 324 -10.05 -3.58 -19.10
C THR A 324 -10.58 -4.01 -17.73
N GLY A 325 -11.86 -3.77 -17.42
CA GLY A 325 -12.47 -4.25 -16.18
C GLY A 325 -11.82 -3.70 -14.91
N LEU A 326 -11.43 -4.56 -13.97
CA LEU A 326 -10.65 -4.15 -12.79
C LEU A 326 -9.14 -4.07 -13.09
N ASP A 327 -8.71 -4.60 -14.23
CA ASP A 327 -7.32 -4.54 -14.68
C ASP A 327 -7.03 -3.23 -15.43
N GLN A 328 -7.24 -2.13 -14.72
CA GLN A 328 -7.08 -0.77 -15.24
C GLN A 328 -6.05 0.02 -14.42
N CYS A 329 -5.84 1.28 -14.79
CA CYS A 329 -4.88 2.18 -14.16
C CYS A 329 -5.25 2.47 -12.70
N ARG A 330 -4.49 1.90 -11.76
CA ARG A 330 -4.85 1.88 -10.34
C ARG A 330 -3.66 1.98 -9.40
N ALA A 331 -3.93 1.87 -8.10
CA ALA A 331 -2.93 1.89 -7.04
C ALA A 331 -2.06 3.16 -7.04
N LEU A 332 -2.71 4.32 -7.11
CA LEU A 332 -2.01 5.61 -7.07
C LEU A 332 -1.49 5.89 -5.65
N ILE A 333 -0.18 5.77 -5.46
CA ILE A 333 0.48 5.81 -4.14
C ILE A 333 1.65 6.79 -4.17
N GLY A 334 1.73 7.67 -3.16
CA GLY A 334 2.78 8.68 -3.05
C GLY A 334 3.94 8.20 -2.17
N HIS A 335 5.16 8.62 -2.50
CA HIS A 335 6.37 8.17 -1.79
C HIS A 335 7.12 9.35 -1.15
N PRO A 336 6.92 9.65 0.14
CA PRO A 336 7.58 10.78 0.80
C PRO A 336 9.10 10.78 0.71
N GLU A 337 9.71 9.60 0.74
CA GLU A 337 11.17 9.45 0.73
C GLU A 337 11.80 9.46 -0.66
N LEU A 338 10.98 9.33 -1.72
CA LEU A 338 11.42 9.50 -3.10
C LEU A 338 11.02 10.87 -3.64
N SER A 339 10.04 11.52 -3.03
CA SER A 339 9.56 12.85 -3.42
C SER A 339 10.60 13.93 -3.13
N THR A 340 10.51 15.04 -3.87
CA THR A 340 11.37 16.22 -3.70
C THR A 340 10.53 17.41 -3.24
N ARG A 341 11.17 18.54 -2.92
CA ARG A 341 10.44 19.78 -2.64
C ARG A 341 9.62 20.27 -3.84
N ASP A 342 10.02 19.90 -5.05
CA ASP A 342 9.45 20.41 -6.30
C ASP A 342 8.47 19.44 -6.95
N ALA A 343 8.55 18.14 -6.65
CA ALA A 343 7.67 17.14 -7.22
C ALA A 343 7.28 16.02 -6.24
N LEU A 344 6.03 15.58 -6.33
CA LEU A 344 5.56 14.32 -5.76
C LEU A 344 5.99 13.18 -6.68
N LEU A 345 6.63 12.16 -6.10
CA LEU A 345 6.84 10.88 -6.78
C LEU A 345 5.63 9.98 -6.46
N LEU A 346 4.90 9.63 -7.52
CA LEU A 346 3.64 8.89 -7.49
C LEU A 346 3.81 7.58 -8.27
N SER A 347 3.62 6.43 -7.60
CA SER A 347 3.47 5.16 -8.28
C SER A 347 2.04 4.91 -8.73
N TYR A 348 1.90 4.07 -9.74
CA TYR A 348 0.64 3.52 -10.23
C TYR A 348 0.91 2.20 -10.96
N TYR A 349 -0.09 1.31 -10.98
CA TYR A 349 -0.09 0.15 -11.84
C TYR A 349 -0.50 0.53 -13.26
N ASP A 350 0.33 0.20 -14.25
CA ASP A 350 0.08 0.41 -15.67
C ASP A 350 -0.25 -0.94 -16.34
N PRO A 351 -1.50 -1.20 -16.73
CA PRO A 351 -1.91 -2.49 -17.30
C PRO A 351 -1.33 -2.72 -18.70
N GLY A 352 -0.83 -1.68 -19.37
CA GLY A 352 -0.28 -1.81 -20.73
C GLY A 352 1.09 -2.47 -20.75
N ASP A 353 1.76 -2.50 -19.61
CA ASP A 353 3.04 -3.17 -19.46
C ASP A 353 3.14 -4.12 -18.26
N ASP A 354 2.00 -4.44 -17.65
CA ASP A 354 1.85 -5.31 -16.48
C ASP A 354 2.81 -4.91 -15.34
N HIS A 355 2.92 -3.60 -15.02
CA HIS A 355 3.99 -3.13 -14.13
C HIS A 355 3.64 -1.90 -13.29
N VAL A 356 4.22 -1.83 -12.08
CA VAL A 356 4.23 -0.60 -11.26
C VAL A 356 5.21 0.42 -11.83
N ARG A 357 4.70 1.59 -12.21
CA ARG A 357 5.49 2.72 -12.70
C ARG A 357 5.47 3.85 -11.70
N VAL A 358 6.51 4.67 -11.71
CA VAL A 358 6.61 5.87 -10.88
C VAL A 358 6.83 7.07 -11.79
N ARG A 359 6.06 8.13 -11.56
CA ARG A 359 6.18 9.41 -12.26
C ARG A 359 6.36 10.56 -11.26
N ALA A 360 7.10 11.59 -11.66
CA ALA A 360 7.15 12.86 -10.96
C ALA A 360 5.97 13.74 -11.43
N VAL A 361 5.16 14.21 -10.48
CA VAL A 361 4.04 15.10 -10.72
C VAL A 361 4.19 16.39 -9.91
N PRO A 362 3.70 17.53 -10.41
CA PRO A 362 3.70 18.77 -9.65
C PRO A 362 2.90 18.65 -8.35
N TRP A 363 3.31 19.47 -7.38
CA TRP A 363 2.73 19.57 -6.05
C TRP A 363 1.39 20.27 -6.00
#